data_AF-A0A8S2WTP2-F1
#
_entry.id   AF-A0A8S2WTP2-F1
#
_cell.length_a   1.000
_cell.length_b   1.000
_cell.length_c   1.000
_cell.angle_alpha   90.00
_cell.angle_beta   90.00
_cell.angle_gamma   90.00
#
_symmetry.space_group_name_H-M   'P 1'
#
loop_
_entity.id
_entity.type
_entity.pdbx_description
1 polymer ?
#
loop_
_entity_poly.entity_id
_entity_poly.type
_entity_poly.pdbx_seq_one_letter_code
_entity_poly.pdbx_strand_id
1 'polypeptide(L)'
;AKKPCAKCSNGSAVTTCDGCQQSFCTRHFVEHRHELSQQMNNISQEHVLIRRDLSKETPKHPFFNRIDTWERESINKIQAAAETA
;
A
#
# COMPACT_ATOMS: atom_id res chain seq x y z
N ALA A 1 29.99 -12.58 25.00
CA ALA A 1 29.37 -11.58 25.90
C ALA A 1 27.85 -11.74 25.84
N LYS A 2 27.14 -11.76 26.97
CA LYS A 2 25.67 -11.73 26.95
C LYS A 2 25.23 -10.34 26.47
N LYS A 3 24.47 -10.26 25.37
CA LYS A 3 23.95 -8.98 24.88
C LYS A 3 22.95 -8.43 25.91
N PRO A 4 23.01 -7.15 26.29
CA PRO A 4 22.01 -6.58 27.18
C PRO A 4 20.66 -6.45 26.48
N CYS A 5 19.59 -6.37 27.26
CA CYS A 5 18.26 -6.06 26.72
C CYS A 5 18.26 -4.64 26.12
N ALA A 6 17.83 -4.50 24.86
CA ALA A 6 17.76 -3.23 24.14
C ALA A 6 16.87 -2.18 24.81
N LYS A 7 15.89 -2.59 25.63
CA LYS A 7 14.97 -1.68 26.33
C LYS A 7 15.37 -1.34 27.77
N CYS A 8 16.09 -2.21 28.49
CA CYS A 8 16.29 -2.01 29.94
C CYS A 8 17.66 -2.38 30.50
N SER A 9 18.60 -2.84 29.67
CA SER A 9 20.01 -3.14 30.02
C SER A 9 20.26 -4.17 31.15
N ASN A 10 19.24 -4.63 31.87
CA ASN A 10 19.34 -5.42 33.11
C ASN A 10 18.89 -6.88 32.96
N GLY A 11 18.79 -7.40 31.73
CA GLY A 11 18.28 -8.75 31.46
C GLY A 11 19.36 -9.84 31.58
N SER A 12 19.23 -10.75 32.54
CA SER A 12 20.13 -11.91 32.71
C SER A 12 19.91 -13.03 31.69
N ALA A 13 18.70 -13.09 31.11
CA ALA A 13 18.30 -13.95 30.01
C ALA A 13 17.75 -13.07 28.87
N VAL A 14 18.47 -13.04 27.75
CA VAL A 14 18.05 -12.30 26.56
C VAL A 14 17.80 -13.25 25.40
N THR A 15 16.73 -12.99 24.66
CA THR A 15 16.41 -13.63 23.39
C THR A 15 16.67 -12.61 22.28
N THR A 16 17.29 -13.04 21.19
CA THR A 16 17.53 -12.17 20.04
C THR A 16 16.42 -12.35 19.02
N CYS A 17 15.85 -11.23 18.57
CA CYS A 17 15.01 -11.21 17.38
C CYS A 17 15.95 -11.11 16.17
N ASP A 18 16.04 -12.17 15.35
CA ASP A 18 16.96 -12.18 14.19
C ASP A 18 16.56 -11.15 13.14
N GLY A 19 15.26 -10.90 12.95
CA GLY A 19 14.77 -9.90 11.99
C GLY A 19 15.16 -8.47 12.38
N CYS A 20 15.08 -8.12 13.65
CA CYS A 20 15.43 -6.78 14.15
C CYS A 20 16.90 -6.68 14.58
N GLN A 21 17.61 -7.80 14.66
CA GLN A 21 18.98 -7.91 15.20
C GLN A 21 19.16 -7.34 16.62
N GLN A 22 18.08 -7.33 17.40
CA GLN A 22 18.03 -6.77 18.76
C GLN A 22 17.78 -7.87 19.80
N SER A 23 18.45 -7.75 20.95
CA SER A 23 18.29 -8.68 22.08
C SER A 23 17.38 -8.08 23.14
N PHE A 24 16.45 -8.87 23.66
CA PHE A 24 15.46 -8.43 24.64
C PHE A 24 15.39 -9.40 25.82
N CYS A 25 15.16 -8.90 27.02
CA CYS A 25 14.74 -9.78 28.12
C CYS A 25 13.34 -10.34 27.84
N THR A 26 12.95 -11.43 28.51
CA THR A 26 11.68 -12.13 28.26
C THR A 26 10.47 -11.20 28.20
N ARG A 27 10.35 -10.25 29.13
CA ARG A 27 9.25 -9.27 29.14
C ARG A 27 9.24 -8.40 27.88
N HIS A 28 10.36 -7.75 27.58
CA HIS A 28 10.46 -6.87 26.42
C HIS A 28 10.41 -7.62 25.08
N PHE A 29 10.75 -8.92 25.07
CA PHE A 29 10.58 -9.77 23.89
C PHE A 29 9.10 -10.01 23.56
N VAL A 30 8.27 -10.27 24.58
CA VAL A 30 6.82 -10.41 24.40
C VAL A 30 6.20 -9.08 23.95
N GLU A 31 6.59 -7.97 24.57
CA GLU A 31 6.14 -6.63 24.17
C GLU A 31 6.55 -6.32 22.71
N HIS A 32 7.79 -6.62 22.33
CA HIS A 32 8.28 -6.43 20.97
C HIS A 32 7.49 -7.27 19.96
N ARG A 33 7.19 -8.54 20.28
CA ARG A 33 6.37 -9.40 19.42
C ARG A 33 4.95 -8.84 19.27
N HIS A 34 4.37 -8.29 20.34
CA HIS A 34 3.06 -7.67 20.29
C HIS A 34 3.06 -6.41 19.39
N GLU A 35 4.06 -5.55 19.54
CA GLU A 35 4.25 -4.36 18.71
C GLU A 35 4.34 -4.72 17.22
N LEU A 36 5.15 -5.73 16.86
CA LEU A 36 5.24 -6.22 15.49
C LEU A 36 3.89 -6.74 14.96
N SER A 37 3.11 -7.43 15.79
CA SER A 37 1.77 -7.90 15.43
C SER A 37 0.81 -6.74 15.16
N GLN A 38 0.89 -5.65 15.93
CA GLN A 38 0.07 -4.46 15.72
C GLN A 38 0.46 -3.74 14.43
N GLN A 39 1.76 -3.58 14.17
CA GLN A 39 2.26 -2.99 12.92
C GLN A 39 1.78 -3.79 11.69
N MET A 40 1.87 -5.12 11.74
CA MET A 40 1.42 -5.98 10.65
C MET A 40 -0.10 -5.87 10.40
N ASN A 41 -0.89 -5.77 11.48
CA ASN A 41 -2.34 -5.55 11.36
C ASN A 41 -2.64 -4.21 10.68
N ASN A 42 -1.94 -3.14 11.06
CA ASN A 42 -2.12 -1.82 10.46
C ASN A 42 -1.78 -1.84 8.97
N ILE A 43 -0.64 -2.41 8.58
CA ILE A 43 -0.25 -2.57 7.17
C ILE A 43 -1.31 -3.36 6.39
N SER A 44 -1.85 -4.42 6.99
CA SER A 44 -2.90 -5.23 6.35
C SER A 44 -4.19 -4.43 6.13
N GLN A 45 -4.57 -3.60 7.10
CA GLN A 45 -5.73 -2.72 6.98
C GLN A 45 -5.52 -1.65 5.90
N GLU A 46 -4.37 -0.98 5.88
CA GLU A 46 -4.02 0.01 4.86
C GLU A 46 -4.01 -0.61 3.46
N HIS A 47 -3.45 -1.80 3.30
CA HIS A 47 -3.46 -2.54 2.03
C HIS A 47 -4.90 -2.80 1.54
N VAL A 48 -5.82 -3.18 2.43
CA VAL A 48 -7.24 -3.36 2.07
C VAL A 48 -7.89 -2.04 1.62
N LEU A 49 -7.58 -0.92 2.28
CA LEU A 49 -8.09 0.39 1.89
C LEU A 49 -7.55 0.83 0.53
N ILE A 50 -6.23 0.72 0.32
CA ILE A 50 -5.59 1.04 -0.97
C ILE A 50 -6.17 0.19 -2.09
N ARG A 51 -6.32 -1.12 -1.88
CA ARG A 51 -6.91 -2.02 -2.88
C ARG A 51 -8.36 -1.63 -3.19
N ARG A 52 -9.14 -1.29 -2.17
CA ARG A 52 -10.51 -0.80 -2.36
C ARG A 52 -10.51 0.46 -3.22
N ASP A 53 -9.66 1.42 -2.91
CA ASP A 53 -9.62 2.69 -3.62
C ASP A 53 -9.11 2.55 -5.06
N LEU A 54 -8.17 1.65 -5.31
CA LEU A 54 -7.74 1.29 -6.68
C LEU A 54 -8.81 0.53 -7.46
N SER A 55 -9.61 -0.30 -6.78
CA SER A 55 -10.70 -1.08 -7.40
C SER A 55 -11.95 -0.25 -7.68
N LYS A 56 -12.09 0.92 -7.03
CA LYS A 56 -13.11 1.88 -7.43
C LYS A 56 -12.70 2.34 -8.82
N GLU A 57 -13.41 1.86 -9.83
CA GLU A 57 -13.31 2.46 -11.15
C GLU A 57 -13.51 3.95 -10.99
N THR A 58 -12.52 4.75 -11.41
CA THR A 58 -12.72 6.18 -11.58
C THR A 58 -13.91 6.32 -12.51
N PRO A 59 -15.02 6.96 -12.08
CA PRO A 59 -16.13 7.20 -12.98
C PRO A 59 -15.53 7.90 -14.20
N LYS A 60 -15.66 7.31 -15.39
CA LYS A 60 -15.18 7.96 -16.62
C LYS A 60 -15.73 9.38 -16.60
N HIS A 61 -14.81 10.35 -16.47
CA HIS A 61 -15.20 11.75 -16.35
C HIS A 61 -16.14 12.07 -17.52
N PRO A 62 -17.28 12.76 -17.32
CA PRO A 62 -18.25 13.01 -18.39
C PRO A 62 -17.63 13.64 -19.65
N PHE A 63 -16.52 14.36 -19.49
CA PHE A 63 -15.74 14.92 -20.59
C PHE A 63 -15.07 13.87 -21.48
N PHE A 64 -14.64 12.70 -20.98
CA PHE A 64 -14.07 11.65 -21.83
C PHE A 64 -15.10 11.16 -22.84
N ASN A 65 -16.34 10.90 -22.42
CA ASN A 65 -17.41 10.54 -23.35
C ASN A 65 -17.66 11.63 -24.40
N ARG A 66 -17.56 12.91 -23.99
CA ARG A 66 -17.76 14.05 -24.90
C ARG A 66 -16.62 14.20 -25.90
N ILE A 67 -15.37 13.95 -25.47
CA ILE A 67 -14.18 13.92 -26.33
C ILE A 67 -14.29 12.76 -27.32
N ASP A 68 -14.61 11.55 -26.87
CA ASP A 68 -14.79 10.36 -27.71
C ASP A 68 -15.90 10.57 -28.76
N THR A 69 -16.96 11.29 -28.39
CA THR A 69 -18.04 11.65 -29.31
C THR A 69 -17.56 12.67 -30.34
N TRP A 70 -16.92 13.75 -29.89
CA TRP A 70 -16.39 14.79 -30.77
C TRP A 70 -15.36 14.24 -31.76
N GLU A 71 -14.47 13.35 -31.32
CA GLU A 71 -13.45 12.71 -32.16
C GLU A 71 -14.12 11.89 -33.27
N ARG A 72 -15.08 11.04 -32.91
CA ARG A 72 -15.82 10.21 -33.86
C ARG A 72 -16.60 11.04 -34.88
N GLU A 73 -17.30 12.08 -34.41
CA GLU A 73 -18.01 13.01 -35.29
C GLU A 73 -17.07 13.75 -36.24
N SER A 74 -15.88 14.13 -35.77
CA SER A 74 -14.88 14.82 -36.58
C SER A 74 -14.30 13.91 -37.66
N ILE A 75 -13.96 12.66 -37.31
CA ILE A 75 -13.49 11.65 -38.26
C ILE A 75 -14.54 11.42 -39.35
N ASN A 76 -15.81 11.22 -38.97
CA ASN A 76 -16.90 11.01 -39.92
C ASN A 76 -17.07 12.19 -40.88
N LYS A 77 -16.97 13.43 -40.38
CA LYS A 77 -17.05 14.64 -41.23
C LYS A 77 -15.92 14.71 -42.25
N ILE A 78 -14.69 14.39 -41.83
CA ILE A 78 -13.52 14.38 -42.72
C ILE A 78 -13.69 13.32 -43.81
N GLN A 79 -14.13 12.12 -43.43
CA GLN A 79 -14.38 11.02 -44.39
C GLN A 79 -15.46 11.39 -45.40
N ALA A 80 -16.61 11.88 -44.93
CA ALA A 80 -17.69 12.31 -45.83
C ALA A 80 -17.23 13.41 -46.79
N ALA A 81 -16.48 14.40 -46.31
CA ALA A 81 -15.93 15.46 -47.16
C ALA A 81 -14.98 14.90 -48.23
N ALA A 82 -14.11 13.95 -47.87
CA ALA A 82 -13.18 13.30 -48.79
C ALA A 82 -13.87 12.41 -49.82
N GLU A 83 -14.98 11.75 -49.47
CA GLU A 83 -15.79 10.95 -50.39
C GLU A 83 -16.58 11.81 -51.39
N THR A 84 -16.88 13.05 -51.03
CA THR A 84 -17.63 14.01 -51.87
C THR A 84 -16.75 14.98 -52.67
N ALA A 85 -15.42 14.89 -52.55
CA ALA A 85 -14.43 15.72 -53.25
C ALA A 85 -13.92 15.05 -54.53
#